data_AF-W4P735-F1
#
_entry.id   AF-W4P735-F1
#
_cell.length_a   1.000
_cell.length_b   1.000
_cell.length_c   1.000
_cell.angle_alpha   90.00
_cell.angle_beta   90.00
_cell.angle_gamma   90.00
#
_symmetry.space_group_name_H-M   'P 1'
#
loop_
_entity.id
_entity.type
_entity.pdbx_description
1 polymer ?
#
loop_
_entity_poly.entity_id
_entity_poly.type
_entity_poly.pdbx_seq_one_letter_code
_entity_poly.pdbx_strand_id
1 'polypeptide(L)'
;MKSKYSYFKRDISWLSFNYRVLLEALDEQLPLYERINFISIYSSNLEEFYKIRVADHKAVASGVTQNDEETVQSARELVEEINREVTRQLDDRVFIYEQKILPALRRNHIIFYQDSHHIEDFHKSFIRDYFKEEIFPYLQPVPVAKNKIVSFLRDNRIYLAIRLYLKEYGKDNEGHTTPTEGENNESASRKAHYFVMKQPYAKVPRFIELPSDGTNYYLMFIEDIIKANLPLIFPGYDIDSSYSIKISRDADILIDDDIDSASIVKQVKEKVKKRKIGAVCRFVYNRSMPEDFLDFLVDAFGIHRDELVPGDKHLNMEDLSRLPNPNRLLPRIEKPKPIKLNAFDEKGSIFRYVAKKDLLLYYPYHSFEHFIHFLYEAVHDPNTREIMVTQYRVAENSAVINTLIAAARNGKKVTVFVELKARFDEEHNLATAEMMQRPESKSSTACRG
;
A
#
# COMPACT_ATOMS: atom_id res chain seq x y z
N MET A 1 -4.41 39.81 20.36
CA MET A 1 -4.83 40.36 19.05
C MET A 1 -5.23 39.20 18.17
N LYS A 2 -6.48 39.12 17.70
CA LYS A 2 -6.83 38.13 16.65
C LYS A 2 -6.14 38.56 15.35
N SER A 3 -5.37 37.65 14.75
CA SER A 3 -4.74 37.85 13.45
C SER A 3 -5.79 38.32 12.43
N LYS A 4 -5.43 39.30 11.60
CA LYS A 4 -6.28 39.82 10.50
C LYS A 4 -6.45 38.78 9.37
N TYR A 5 -5.62 37.75 9.35
CA TYR A 5 -5.60 36.72 8.31
C TYR A 5 -6.08 35.38 8.86
N SER A 6 -7.03 34.77 8.15
CA SER A 6 -7.49 33.40 8.38
C SER A 6 -6.80 32.49 7.37
N TYR A 7 -6.09 31.48 7.86
CA TYR A 7 -5.42 30.48 7.03
C TYR A 7 -6.14 29.14 7.17
N PHE A 8 -6.16 28.36 6.08
CA PHE A 8 -6.60 26.97 6.17
C PHE A 8 -5.57 26.14 6.92
N LYS A 9 -6.05 25.19 7.74
CA LYS A 9 -5.18 24.17 8.32
C LYS A 9 -4.61 23.33 7.18
N ARG A 10 -3.29 23.22 7.10
CA ARG A 10 -2.57 22.55 6.01
C ARG A 10 -3.10 21.14 5.74
N ASP A 11 -3.28 20.35 6.78
CA ASP A 11 -3.67 18.94 6.67
C ASP A 11 -5.14 18.76 6.27
N ILE A 12 -6.02 19.67 6.67
CA ILE A 12 -7.42 19.73 6.18
C ILE A 12 -7.47 20.18 4.71
N SER A 13 -6.62 21.14 4.33
CA SER A 13 -6.46 21.53 2.92
C SER A 13 -5.93 20.37 2.07
N TRP A 14 -5.03 19.54 2.61
CA TRP A 14 -4.53 18.34 1.94
C TRP A 14 -5.64 17.30 1.75
N LEU A 15 -6.48 17.07 2.78
CA LEU A 15 -7.65 16.18 2.66
C LEU A 15 -8.62 16.67 1.57
N SER A 16 -8.78 17.98 1.41
CA SER A 16 -9.59 18.56 0.33
C SER A 16 -8.99 18.29 -1.05
N PHE A 17 -7.66 18.39 -1.18
CA PHE A 17 -6.96 17.98 -2.40
C PHE A 17 -7.19 16.50 -2.71
N ASN A 18 -7.00 15.62 -1.73
CA ASN A 18 -7.16 14.18 -1.97
C ASN A 18 -8.62 13.84 -2.29
N TYR A 19 -9.58 14.52 -1.66
CA TYR A 19 -10.99 14.39 -2.03
C TYR A 19 -11.25 14.79 -3.49
N ARG A 20 -10.60 15.84 -3.99
CA ARG A 20 -10.69 16.21 -5.41
C ARG A 20 -10.19 15.10 -6.33
N VAL A 21 -9.17 14.33 -5.93
CA VAL A 21 -8.71 13.12 -6.65
C VAL A 21 -9.80 12.05 -6.66
N LEU A 22 -10.49 11.82 -5.54
CA LEU A 22 -11.61 10.87 -5.49
C LEU A 22 -12.75 11.27 -6.44
N LEU A 23 -13.03 12.57 -6.56
CA LEU A 23 -14.08 13.07 -7.45
C LEU A 23 -13.81 12.80 -8.94
N GLU A 24 -12.56 12.60 -9.37
CA GLU A 24 -12.27 12.16 -10.75
C GLU A 24 -12.88 10.78 -11.04
N ALA A 25 -13.11 9.93 -10.03
CA ALA A 25 -13.81 8.65 -10.22
C ALA A 25 -15.30 8.82 -10.61
N LEU A 26 -15.87 10.02 -10.42
CA LEU A 26 -17.22 10.37 -10.87
C LEU A 26 -17.27 10.90 -12.30
N ASP A 27 -16.15 11.30 -12.89
CA ASP A 27 -16.13 11.84 -14.25
C ASP A 27 -16.35 10.73 -15.27
N GLU A 28 -17.52 10.72 -15.91
CA GLU A 28 -17.90 9.73 -16.91
C GLU A 28 -17.24 9.96 -18.29
N GLN A 29 -16.55 11.08 -18.49
CA GLN A 29 -15.73 11.33 -19.68
C GLN A 29 -14.44 10.48 -19.66
N LEU A 30 -14.01 10.06 -18.47
CA LEU A 30 -12.87 9.18 -18.30
C LEU A 30 -13.25 7.72 -18.57
N PRO A 31 -12.36 6.93 -19.19
CA PRO A 31 -12.52 5.50 -19.27
C PRO A 31 -12.71 4.86 -17.89
N LEU A 32 -13.56 3.83 -17.83
CA LEU A 32 -13.96 3.19 -16.57
C LEU A 32 -12.76 2.77 -15.69
N TYR A 33 -11.72 2.19 -16.29
CA TYR A 33 -10.54 1.75 -15.54
C TYR A 33 -9.68 2.90 -15.01
N GLU A 34 -9.75 4.09 -15.60
CA GLU A 34 -9.10 5.29 -15.05
C GLU A 34 -9.85 5.83 -13.83
N ARG A 35 -11.18 5.79 -13.87
CA ARG A 35 -12.01 6.11 -12.70
C ARG A 35 -11.73 5.17 -11.52
N ILE A 36 -11.55 3.87 -11.82
CA ILE A 36 -11.10 2.87 -10.82
C ILE A 36 -9.71 3.21 -10.30
N ASN A 37 -8.80 3.62 -11.18
CA ASN A 37 -7.45 4.05 -10.80
C ASN A 37 -7.47 5.31 -9.91
N PHE A 38 -8.42 6.24 -10.09
CA PHE A 38 -8.55 7.39 -9.19
C PHE A 38 -8.98 7.00 -7.76
N ILE A 39 -9.84 5.99 -7.59
CA ILE A 39 -10.14 5.41 -6.27
C ILE A 39 -8.86 4.80 -5.66
N SER A 40 -8.06 4.13 -6.49
CA SER A 40 -6.77 3.57 -6.10
C SER A 40 -5.80 4.64 -5.62
N ILE A 41 -5.65 5.73 -6.38
CA ILE A 41 -4.76 6.85 -6.05
C ILE A 41 -5.22 7.54 -4.76
N TYR A 42 -6.52 7.84 -4.64
CA TYR A 42 -7.09 8.40 -3.41
C TYR A 42 -6.73 7.56 -2.17
N SER A 43 -6.88 6.23 -2.27
CA SER A 43 -6.61 5.30 -1.18
C SER A 43 -5.13 5.24 -0.82
N SER A 44 -4.25 5.21 -1.84
CA SER A 44 -2.79 5.23 -1.67
C SER A 44 -2.31 6.53 -1.01
N ASN A 45 -2.82 7.68 -1.46
CA ASN A 45 -2.51 8.98 -0.88
C ASN A 45 -2.95 9.06 0.58
N LEU A 46 -4.16 8.60 0.89
CA LEU A 46 -4.70 8.62 2.25
C LEU A 46 -3.86 7.73 3.18
N GLU A 47 -3.41 6.58 2.68
CA GLU A 47 -2.51 5.69 3.38
C GLU A 47 -1.18 6.38 3.75
N GLU A 48 -0.57 7.08 2.79
CA GLU A 48 0.64 7.88 3.02
C GLU A 48 0.39 9.02 4.02
N PHE A 49 -0.74 9.71 3.90
CA PHE A 49 -1.13 10.80 4.82
C PHE A 49 -1.23 10.33 6.26
N TYR A 50 -1.84 9.17 6.52
CA TYR A 50 -1.89 8.60 7.87
C TYR A 50 -0.51 8.21 8.40
N LYS A 51 0.32 7.59 7.55
CA LYS A 51 1.65 7.14 7.93
C LYS A 51 2.61 8.29 8.21
N ILE A 52 2.44 9.43 7.56
CA ILE A 52 3.33 10.59 7.68
C ILE A 52 2.71 11.62 8.62
N ARG A 53 1.63 12.26 8.19
CA ARG A 53 1.14 13.50 8.80
C ARG A 53 0.36 13.24 10.08
N VAL A 54 -0.51 12.22 10.08
CA VAL A 54 -1.30 11.89 11.28
C VAL A 54 -0.43 11.31 12.39
N ALA A 55 0.58 10.51 12.03
CA ALA A 55 1.57 9.99 12.96
C ALA A 55 2.29 11.13 13.70
N ASP A 56 2.80 12.13 12.96
CA ASP A 56 3.47 13.31 13.53
C ASP A 56 2.57 14.03 14.56
N HIS A 57 1.30 14.29 14.22
CA HIS A 57 0.35 14.94 15.16
C HIS A 57 -0.01 14.06 16.36
N LYS A 58 -0.10 12.73 16.19
CA LYS A 58 -0.36 11.80 17.30
C LYS A 58 0.82 11.77 18.29
N ALA A 59 2.06 11.86 17.81
CA ALA A 59 3.24 11.92 18.66
C ALA A 59 3.24 13.20 19.53
N VAL A 60 2.84 14.34 18.95
CA VAL A 60 2.66 15.60 19.70
C VAL A 60 1.48 15.50 20.68
N ALA A 61 0.34 14.96 20.24
CA ALA A 61 -0.87 14.81 21.06
C ALA A 61 -0.74 13.86 22.26
N SER A 62 0.21 12.92 22.19
CA SER A 62 0.57 12.00 23.28
C SER A 62 1.67 12.55 24.20
N GLY A 63 2.28 13.69 23.84
CA GLY A 63 3.38 14.30 24.60
C GLY A 63 4.71 13.58 24.43
N VAL A 64 4.83 12.67 23.47
CA VAL A 64 6.08 11.95 23.13
C VAL A 64 7.08 12.89 22.49
N THR A 65 6.60 13.84 21.68
CA THR A 65 7.40 14.90 21.05
C THR A 65 6.89 16.27 21.48
N GLN A 66 7.82 17.17 21.79
CA GLN A 66 7.51 18.59 21.99
C GLN A 66 7.65 19.31 20.65
N ASN A 67 6.64 20.10 20.30
CA ASN A 67 6.64 20.96 19.13
C ASN A 67 6.44 22.41 19.61
N ASP A 68 7.38 23.29 19.29
CA ASP A 68 7.32 24.70 19.71
C ASP A 68 6.15 25.47 19.06
N GLU A 69 5.63 24.97 17.93
CA GLU A 69 4.55 25.60 17.16
C GLU A 69 3.15 25.02 17.45
N GLU A 70 3.07 23.82 18.05
CA GLU A 70 1.80 23.10 18.23
C GLU A 70 1.62 22.60 19.67
N THR A 71 0.52 23.01 20.31
CA THR A 71 0.16 22.50 21.65
C THR A 71 -0.48 21.11 21.55
N VAL A 72 -0.30 20.29 22.59
CA VAL A 72 -0.93 18.96 22.71
C VAL A 72 -2.44 18.99 22.44
N GLN A 73 -3.13 20.01 22.97
CA GLN A 73 -4.58 20.16 22.78
C GLN A 73 -4.95 20.46 21.32
N SER A 74 -4.20 21.36 20.67
CA SER A 74 -4.40 21.67 19.25
C SER A 74 -4.18 20.44 18.35
N ALA A 75 -3.15 19.64 18.65
CA ALA A 75 -2.86 18.41 17.92
C ALA A 75 -4.01 17.39 18.04
N ARG A 76 -4.58 17.22 19.25
CA ARG A 76 -5.75 16.34 19.46
C ARG A 76 -6.97 16.79 18.66
N GLU A 77 -7.31 18.08 18.74
CA GLU A 77 -8.44 18.66 18.00
C GLU A 77 -8.25 18.51 16.48
N LEU A 78 -7.02 18.67 15.98
CA LEU A 78 -6.71 18.46 14.57
C LEU A 78 -6.85 16.98 14.15
N VAL A 79 -6.36 16.03 14.97
CA VAL A 79 -6.51 14.59 14.69
C VAL A 79 -8.00 14.18 14.68
N GLU A 80 -8.80 14.71 15.61
CA GLU A 80 -10.25 14.49 15.61
C GLU A 80 -10.94 15.07 14.36
N GLU A 81 -10.56 16.28 13.97
CA GLU A 81 -11.07 16.93 12.75
C GLU A 81 -10.69 16.14 11.48
N ILE A 82 -9.43 15.68 11.40
CA ILE A 82 -8.95 14.80 10.33
C ILE A 82 -9.79 13.53 10.26
N ASN A 83 -9.95 12.82 11.38
CA ASN A 83 -10.68 11.56 11.40
C ASN A 83 -12.14 11.75 10.98
N ARG A 84 -12.80 12.81 11.45
CA ARG A 84 -14.18 13.14 11.04
C ARG A 84 -14.29 13.37 9.53
N GLU A 85 -13.39 14.16 8.96
CA GLU A 85 -13.40 14.44 7.51
C GLU A 85 -13.05 13.19 6.70
N VAL A 86 -12.08 12.39 7.14
CA VAL A 86 -11.75 11.11 6.50
C VAL A 86 -12.93 10.16 6.53
N THR A 87 -13.63 9.99 7.65
CA THR A 87 -14.82 9.13 7.74
C THR A 87 -15.88 9.55 6.72
N ARG A 88 -16.17 10.86 6.63
CA ARG A 88 -17.10 11.43 5.65
C ARG A 88 -16.67 11.09 4.20
N GLN A 89 -15.40 11.28 3.87
CA GLN A 89 -14.88 10.99 2.52
C GLN A 89 -14.84 9.49 2.21
N LEU A 90 -14.60 8.64 3.21
CA LEU A 90 -14.65 7.19 3.05
C LEU A 90 -16.08 6.72 2.72
N ASP A 91 -17.10 7.33 3.31
CA ASP A 91 -18.50 7.05 2.98
C ASP A 91 -18.81 7.45 1.52
N ASP A 92 -18.35 8.62 1.09
CA ASP A 92 -18.44 9.03 -0.32
C ASP A 92 -17.71 8.05 -1.25
N ARG A 93 -16.51 7.59 -0.88
CA ARG A 93 -15.74 6.60 -1.65
C ARG A 93 -16.50 5.28 -1.78
N VAL A 94 -17.10 4.78 -0.69
CA VAL A 94 -17.94 3.57 -0.72
C VAL A 94 -19.11 3.77 -1.68
N PHE A 95 -19.82 4.89 -1.57
CA PHE A 95 -20.91 5.22 -2.48
C PHE A 95 -20.46 5.25 -3.95
N ILE A 96 -19.36 5.94 -4.27
CA ILE A 96 -18.81 5.99 -5.63
C ILE A 96 -18.46 4.59 -6.14
N TYR A 97 -17.79 3.79 -5.30
CA TYR A 97 -17.40 2.44 -5.67
C TYR A 97 -18.62 1.54 -5.94
N GLU A 98 -19.53 1.46 -4.98
CA GLU A 98 -20.66 0.52 -5.03
C GLU A 98 -21.78 0.96 -5.98
N GLN A 99 -22.07 2.26 -6.05
CA GLN A 99 -23.22 2.78 -6.78
C GLN A 99 -22.87 3.33 -8.16
N LYS A 100 -21.58 3.57 -8.46
CA LYS A 100 -21.12 4.06 -9.77
C LYS A 100 -20.21 3.08 -10.47
N ILE A 101 -19.13 2.64 -9.82
CA ILE A 101 -18.10 1.80 -10.45
C ILE A 101 -18.59 0.36 -10.67
N LEU A 102 -19.08 -0.33 -9.64
CA LEU A 102 -19.55 -1.71 -9.79
C LEU A 102 -20.69 -1.85 -10.82
N PRO A 103 -21.70 -0.97 -10.85
CA PRO A 103 -22.73 -1.01 -11.89
C PRO A 103 -22.18 -0.71 -13.28
N ALA A 104 -21.20 0.19 -13.41
CA ALA A 104 -20.54 0.47 -14.69
C ALA A 104 -19.73 -0.74 -15.19
N LEU A 105 -19.04 -1.47 -14.31
CA LEU A 105 -18.38 -2.73 -14.65
C LEU A 105 -19.41 -3.76 -15.17
N ARG A 106 -20.52 -3.93 -14.45
CA ARG A 106 -21.61 -4.85 -14.84
C ARG A 106 -22.20 -4.50 -16.21
N ARG A 107 -22.45 -3.22 -16.49
CA ARG A 107 -22.93 -2.75 -17.82
C ARG A 107 -21.97 -3.07 -18.96
N ASN A 108 -20.68 -3.25 -18.66
CA ASN A 108 -19.65 -3.62 -19.62
C ASN A 108 -19.29 -5.12 -19.54
N HIS A 109 -20.22 -5.94 -19.04
CA HIS A 109 -20.08 -7.39 -18.91
C HIS A 109 -18.94 -7.84 -18.00
N ILE A 110 -18.51 -7.01 -17.04
CA ILE A 110 -17.52 -7.37 -16.03
C ILE A 110 -18.24 -7.49 -14.69
N ILE A 111 -18.46 -8.73 -14.25
CA ILE A 111 -19.09 -9.06 -12.99
C ILE A 111 -17.98 -9.23 -11.94
N PHE A 112 -17.85 -8.23 -11.07
CA PHE A 112 -16.90 -8.29 -9.97
C PHE A 112 -17.61 -8.73 -8.69
N TYR A 113 -17.44 -10.00 -8.29
CA TYR A 113 -17.97 -10.51 -7.02
C TYR A 113 -17.35 -9.75 -5.86
N GLN A 114 -18.20 -9.23 -4.99
CA GLN A 114 -17.82 -8.47 -3.80
C GLN A 114 -17.93 -9.30 -2.52
N ASP A 115 -18.37 -10.56 -2.59
CA ASP A 115 -18.56 -11.41 -1.43
C ASP A 115 -18.55 -12.90 -1.79
N SER A 116 -18.43 -13.73 -0.74
CA SER A 116 -18.35 -15.18 -0.85
C SER A 116 -19.70 -15.91 -0.92
N HIS A 117 -20.83 -15.20 -0.77
CA HIS A 117 -22.17 -15.80 -0.66
C HIS A 117 -22.96 -15.66 -1.96
N HIS A 118 -22.81 -14.56 -2.69
CA HIS A 118 -23.47 -14.27 -3.95
C HIS A 118 -22.57 -14.62 -5.13
N ILE A 119 -22.30 -15.92 -5.29
CA ILE A 119 -21.50 -16.47 -6.37
C ILE A 119 -22.36 -17.43 -7.18
N GLU A 120 -22.28 -17.34 -8.50
CA GLU A 120 -22.96 -18.27 -9.40
C GLU A 120 -22.50 -19.71 -9.20
N ASP A 121 -23.43 -20.67 -9.32
CA ASP A 121 -23.19 -22.08 -9.02
C ASP A 121 -22.07 -22.71 -9.85
N PHE A 122 -21.97 -22.32 -11.13
CA PHE A 122 -20.96 -22.85 -12.04
C PHE A 122 -19.53 -22.41 -11.70
N HIS A 123 -19.34 -21.37 -10.87
CA HIS A 123 -18.02 -20.96 -10.39
C HIS A 123 -17.58 -21.66 -9.11
N LYS A 124 -18.51 -22.28 -8.36
CA LYS A 124 -18.20 -22.86 -7.05
C LYS A 124 -17.11 -23.93 -7.12
N SER A 125 -17.13 -24.77 -8.17
CA SER A 125 -16.09 -25.79 -8.41
C SER A 125 -14.72 -25.15 -8.65
N PHE A 126 -14.64 -24.22 -9.60
CA PHE A 126 -13.40 -23.50 -9.92
C PHE A 126 -12.81 -22.79 -8.69
N ILE A 127 -13.64 -22.06 -7.94
CA ILE A 127 -13.19 -21.31 -6.75
C ILE A 127 -12.63 -22.25 -5.69
N ARG A 128 -13.29 -23.39 -5.48
CA ARG A 128 -12.84 -24.40 -4.52
C ARG A 128 -11.52 -25.05 -4.95
N ASP A 129 -11.40 -25.39 -6.23
CA ASP A 129 -10.23 -26.10 -6.74
C ASP A 129 -9.03 -25.15 -6.85
N TYR A 130 -9.24 -23.92 -7.36
CA TYR A 130 -8.24 -22.85 -7.34
C TYR A 130 -7.77 -22.53 -5.90
N PHE A 131 -8.69 -22.49 -4.93
CA PHE A 131 -8.32 -22.32 -3.54
C PHE A 131 -7.39 -23.43 -3.05
N LYS A 132 -7.69 -24.70 -3.32
CA LYS A 132 -6.89 -25.85 -2.86
C LYS A 132 -5.51 -25.89 -3.49
N GLU A 133 -5.42 -25.59 -4.79
CA GLU A 133 -4.20 -25.77 -5.57
C GLU A 133 -3.28 -24.53 -5.47
N GLU A 134 -3.85 -23.33 -5.57
CA GLU A 134 -3.06 -22.10 -5.74
C GLU A 134 -2.97 -21.24 -4.47
N ILE A 135 -3.94 -21.34 -3.55
CA ILE A 135 -4.00 -20.45 -2.37
C ILE A 135 -3.63 -21.17 -1.08
N PHE A 136 -4.28 -22.30 -0.80
CA PHE A 136 -4.18 -23.05 0.46
C PHE A 136 -2.73 -23.36 0.88
N PRO A 137 -1.80 -23.74 -0.02
CA PRO A 137 -0.40 -24.02 0.37
C PRO A 137 0.34 -22.83 1.00
N TYR A 138 -0.14 -21.61 0.80
CA TYR A 138 0.48 -20.38 1.33
C TYR A 138 -0.24 -19.83 2.56
N LEU A 139 -1.35 -20.45 2.97
CA LEU A 139 -2.13 -20.01 4.11
C LEU A 139 -1.63 -20.65 5.40
N GLN A 140 -1.45 -19.81 6.41
CA GLN A 140 -1.13 -20.24 7.75
C GLN A 140 -2.09 -19.57 8.71
N PRO A 141 -3.16 -20.27 9.14
CA PRO A 141 -4.03 -19.79 10.21
C PRO A 141 -3.26 -19.78 11.52
N VAL A 142 -3.31 -18.66 12.23
CA VAL A 142 -2.58 -18.48 13.48
C VAL A 142 -3.57 -18.21 14.60
N PRO A 143 -3.63 -19.04 15.65
CA PRO A 143 -4.56 -18.83 16.75
C PRO A 143 -4.21 -17.55 17.51
N VAL A 144 -5.23 -16.79 17.89
CA VAL A 144 -5.11 -15.60 18.73
C VAL A 144 -5.69 -15.92 20.10
N ALA A 145 -4.90 -15.66 21.14
CA ALA A 145 -5.32 -15.84 22.52
C ALA A 145 -4.79 -14.70 23.38
N LYS A 146 -5.62 -14.22 24.31
CA LYS A 146 -5.19 -13.27 25.34
C LYS A 146 -4.05 -13.89 26.18
N ASN A 147 -3.01 -13.10 26.45
CA ASN A 147 -1.90 -13.44 27.35
C ASN A 147 -1.07 -14.69 26.99
N LYS A 148 -1.16 -15.18 25.74
CA LYS A 148 -0.22 -16.15 25.16
C LYS A 148 0.66 -15.45 24.13
N ILE A 149 1.72 -16.11 23.63
CA ILE A 149 2.63 -15.56 22.61
C ILE A 149 1.80 -14.93 21.49
N VAL A 150 1.78 -13.60 21.45
CA VAL A 150 1.03 -12.83 20.46
C VAL A 150 1.74 -13.03 19.14
N SER A 151 1.01 -13.53 18.15
CA SER A 151 1.58 -13.72 16.84
C SER A 151 1.83 -12.36 16.20
N PHE A 152 3.10 -12.12 15.87
CA PHE A 152 3.53 -10.82 15.36
C PHE A 152 2.88 -10.52 14.00
N LEU A 153 1.96 -9.55 14.00
CA LEU A 153 1.37 -9.02 12.78
C LEU A 153 2.34 -8.05 12.13
N ARG A 154 2.77 -8.41 10.91
CA ARG A 154 3.72 -7.63 10.10
C ARG A 154 3.06 -6.37 9.60
N ASP A 155 3.87 -5.31 9.54
CA ASP A 155 3.48 -4.01 9.01
C ASP A 155 3.03 -4.10 7.54
N ASN A 156 2.08 -3.24 7.17
CA ASN A 156 1.52 -3.07 5.83
C ASN A 156 1.03 -4.36 5.14
N ARG A 157 0.43 -5.28 5.92
CA ARG A 157 -0.20 -6.51 5.41
C ARG A 157 -1.66 -6.59 5.82
N ILE A 158 -2.48 -7.14 4.92
CA ILE A 158 -3.86 -7.49 5.23
C ILE A 158 -3.87 -8.88 5.85
N TYR A 159 -4.69 -9.01 6.89
CA TYR A 159 -5.01 -10.25 7.55
C TYR A 159 -6.53 -10.45 7.51
N LEU A 160 -6.96 -11.70 7.56
CA LEU A 160 -8.33 -12.09 7.82
C LEU A 160 -8.41 -12.56 9.27
N ALA A 161 -9.13 -11.81 10.11
CA ALA A 161 -9.50 -12.23 11.45
C ALA A 161 -10.74 -13.11 11.35
N ILE A 162 -10.77 -14.24 12.06
CA ILE A 162 -11.81 -15.26 11.95
C ILE A 162 -12.25 -15.64 13.36
N ARG A 163 -13.57 -15.62 13.60
CA ARG A 163 -14.21 -16.13 14.81
C ARG A 163 -14.95 -17.42 14.44
N LEU A 164 -14.73 -18.46 15.25
CA LEU A 164 -15.26 -19.80 15.01
C LEU A 164 -15.50 -20.53 16.33
N TYR A 165 -16.37 -21.54 16.32
CA TYR A 165 -16.75 -22.34 17.49
C TYR A 165 -16.44 -23.81 17.24
N LEU A 166 -15.90 -24.53 18.23
CA LEU A 166 -15.57 -25.95 18.08
C LEU A 166 -16.85 -26.76 17.86
N LYS A 167 -16.92 -27.59 16.81
CA LYS A 167 -18.07 -28.46 16.56
C LYS A 167 -18.23 -29.43 17.72
N GLU A 168 -19.46 -29.53 18.22
CA GLU A 168 -19.82 -30.55 19.18
C GLU A 168 -20.28 -31.80 18.42
N TYR A 169 -19.69 -32.93 18.74
CA TYR A 169 -20.05 -34.22 18.17
C TYR A 169 -20.83 -35.00 19.22
N GLY A 170 -22.10 -35.28 18.93
CA GLY A 170 -22.91 -36.21 19.70
C GLY A 170 -22.62 -37.64 19.26
N LYS A 171 -22.95 -38.61 20.09
CA LYS A 171 -23.07 -40.01 19.64
C LYS A 171 -24.53 -40.25 19.32
N ASP A 172 -24.82 -40.77 18.14
CA ASP A 172 -26.15 -41.28 17.82
C ASP A 172 -26.44 -42.57 18.62
N ASN A 173 -27.68 -43.04 18.55
CA ASN A 173 -28.12 -44.25 19.24
C ASN A 173 -27.39 -45.54 18.78
N GLU A 174 -26.63 -45.46 17.68
CA GLU A 174 -25.85 -46.56 17.10
C GLU A 174 -24.33 -46.42 17.38
N GLY A 175 -23.92 -45.37 18.10
CA GLY A 175 -22.54 -45.13 18.51
C GLY A 175 -21.68 -44.40 17.48
N HIS A 176 -22.23 -43.93 16.36
CA HIS A 176 -21.52 -43.08 15.41
C HIS A 176 -21.48 -41.65 15.95
N THR A 177 -20.30 -41.03 15.88
CA THR A 177 -20.12 -39.61 16.16
C THR A 177 -20.67 -38.79 15.01
N THR A 178 -21.86 -38.24 15.17
CA THR A 178 -22.48 -37.30 14.23
C THR A 178 -22.41 -35.88 14.80
N PRO A 179 -22.24 -34.84 13.95
CA PRO A 179 -22.35 -33.46 14.41
C PRO A 179 -23.73 -33.27 15.05
N THR A 180 -23.79 -32.68 16.24
CA THR A 180 -25.08 -32.34 16.83
C THR A 180 -25.63 -31.15 16.05
N GLU A 181 -26.58 -31.37 15.13
CA GLU A 181 -27.35 -30.29 14.50
C GLU A 181 -28.30 -29.72 15.55
N GLY A 182 -27.74 -28.87 16.42
CA GLY A 182 -28.47 -28.17 17.47
C GLY A 182 -29.28 -27.03 16.88
N GLU A 183 -30.44 -27.33 16.30
CA GLU A 183 -31.54 -26.38 16.26
C GLU A 183 -31.96 -26.11 17.72
N ASN A 184 -31.68 -24.91 18.22
CA ASN A 184 -32.16 -24.37 19.52
C ASN A 184 -31.42 -24.76 20.81
N ASN A 185 -30.08 -24.72 20.83
CA ASN A 185 -29.37 -24.52 22.10
C ASN A 185 -28.66 -23.17 22.09
N GLU A 186 -29.03 -22.33 23.06
CA GLU A 186 -28.51 -20.99 23.31
C GLU A 186 -27.00 -20.89 23.02
N SER A 187 -26.62 -20.05 22.06
CA SER A 187 -25.22 -19.72 21.72
C SER A 187 -24.41 -19.10 22.87
N ALA A 188 -24.94 -19.07 24.10
CA ALA A 188 -24.36 -18.40 25.25
C ALA A 188 -23.20 -19.17 25.93
N SER A 189 -22.99 -20.47 25.63
CA SER A 189 -21.96 -21.27 26.33
C SER A 189 -20.80 -21.78 25.46
N ARG A 190 -20.83 -21.61 24.12
CA ARG A 190 -19.73 -22.09 23.27
C ARG A 190 -18.56 -21.10 23.31
N LYS A 191 -17.37 -21.58 23.68
CA LYS A 191 -16.17 -20.75 23.72
C LYS A 191 -15.76 -20.37 22.30
N ALA A 192 -15.72 -19.06 22.02
CA ALA A 192 -15.20 -18.57 20.74
C ALA A 192 -13.69 -18.81 20.63
N HIS A 193 -13.27 -19.26 19.45
CA HIS A 193 -11.88 -19.37 19.05
C HIS A 193 -11.60 -18.34 17.95
N TYR A 194 -10.44 -17.71 18.04
CA TYR A 194 -10.04 -16.63 17.15
C TYR A 194 -8.76 -17.00 16.41
N PHE A 195 -8.74 -16.73 15.12
CA PHE A 195 -7.57 -16.94 14.28
C PHE A 195 -7.32 -15.68 13.43
N VAL A 196 -6.05 -15.45 13.12
CA VAL A 196 -5.65 -14.47 12.11
C VAL A 196 -4.89 -15.18 11.00
N MET A 197 -5.19 -14.81 9.76
CA MET A 197 -4.57 -15.42 8.60
C MET A 197 -4.07 -14.35 7.65
N LYS A 198 -2.76 -14.36 7.40
CA LYS A 198 -2.11 -13.42 6.50
C LYS A 198 -2.52 -13.70 5.06
N GLN A 199 -2.84 -12.66 4.30
CA GLN A 199 -3.18 -12.79 2.89
C GLN A 199 -1.91 -13.03 2.02
N PRO A 200 -1.92 -14.00 1.08
CA PRO A 200 -0.72 -14.43 0.35
C PRO A 200 -0.39 -13.60 -0.91
N TYR A 201 -0.56 -12.27 -0.86
CA TYR A 201 -0.41 -11.37 -2.03
C TYR A 201 0.97 -11.37 -2.72
N ALA A 202 2.01 -11.89 -2.05
CA ALA A 202 3.34 -12.00 -2.65
C ALA A 202 3.48 -13.20 -3.59
N LYS A 203 2.53 -14.13 -3.55
CA LYS A 203 2.54 -15.40 -4.30
C LYS A 203 1.35 -15.52 -5.23
N VAL A 204 0.21 -14.95 -4.87
CA VAL A 204 -1.03 -15.01 -5.63
C VAL A 204 -1.53 -13.57 -5.89
N PRO A 205 -1.99 -13.24 -7.12
CA PRO A 205 -2.57 -11.93 -7.39
C PRO A 205 -3.81 -11.70 -6.53
N ARG A 206 -4.09 -10.44 -6.20
CA ARG A 206 -5.22 -10.09 -5.34
C ARG A 206 -6.57 -10.24 -6.04
N PHE A 207 -6.61 -9.99 -7.34
CA PHE A 207 -7.81 -10.14 -8.17
C PHE A 207 -7.64 -11.38 -9.05
N ILE A 208 -8.59 -12.29 -8.98
CA ILE A 208 -8.59 -13.53 -9.76
C ILE A 208 -9.65 -13.40 -10.86
N GLU A 209 -9.24 -13.66 -12.11
CA GLU A 209 -10.17 -13.86 -13.22
C GLU A 209 -10.75 -15.27 -13.13
N LEU A 210 -12.07 -15.38 -13.08
CA LEU A 210 -12.79 -16.66 -13.08
C LEU A 210 -13.19 -17.03 -14.51
N PRO A 211 -13.52 -18.31 -14.79
CA PRO A 211 -14.01 -18.74 -16.10
C PRO A 211 -15.16 -17.86 -16.60
N SER A 212 -15.04 -17.31 -17.81
CA SER A 212 -16.10 -16.54 -18.44
C SER A 212 -17.33 -17.41 -18.72
N ASP A 213 -18.52 -16.81 -18.64
CA ASP A 213 -19.77 -17.44 -19.07
C ASP A 213 -20.49 -16.53 -20.08
N GLY A 214 -20.71 -17.04 -21.29
CA GLY A 214 -21.23 -16.27 -22.40
C GLY A 214 -20.37 -15.04 -22.72
N THR A 215 -20.96 -13.85 -22.54
CA THR A 215 -20.27 -12.56 -22.75
C THR A 215 -19.73 -11.95 -21.47
N ASN A 216 -20.02 -12.55 -20.31
CA ASN A 216 -19.64 -12.00 -19.01
C ASN A 216 -18.26 -12.50 -18.58
N TYR A 217 -17.44 -11.55 -18.16
CA TYR A 217 -16.17 -11.78 -17.47
C TYR A 217 -16.40 -11.68 -15.97
N TYR A 218 -15.71 -12.52 -15.20
CA TYR A 218 -15.90 -12.59 -13.76
C TYR A 218 -14.58 -12.35 -13.03
N LEU A 219 -14.63 -11.48 -12.03
CA LEU A 219 -13.51 -11.15 -11.17
C LEU A 219 -13.89 -11.42 -9.72
N MET A 220 -12.91 -11.78 -8.89
CA MET A 220 -13.12 -11.96 -7.45
C MET A 220 -11.88 -11.57 -6.66
N PHE A 221 -12.09 -11.00 -5.47
CA PHE A 221 -11.01 -10.80 -4.52
C PHE A 221 -10.53 -12.13 -3.94
N ILE A 222 -9.22 -12.31 -3.82
CA ILE A 222 -8.64 -13.50 -3.18
C ILE A 222 -9.12 -13.68 -1.73
N GLU A 223 -9.32 -12.59 -0.98
CA GLU A 223 -9.85 -12.68 0.37
C GLU A 223 -11.26 -13.30 0.42
N ASP A 224 -12.08 -13.09 -0.60
CA ASP A 224 -13.42 -13.69 -0.65
C ASP A 224 -13.39 -15.15 -1.11
N ILE A 225 -12.44 -15.51 -2.00
CA ILE A 225 -12.16 -16.92 -2.31
C ILE A 225 -11.76 -17.68 -1.04
N ILE A 226 -10.93 -17.06 -0.19
CA ILE A 226 -10.53 -17.63 1.10
C ILE A 226 -11.73 -17.73 2.04
N LYS A 227 -12.57 -16.69 2.14
CA LYS A 227 -13.79 -16.71 2.96
C LYS A 227 -14.75 -17.82 2.55
N ALA A 228 -14.96 -18.01 1.25
CA ALA A 228 -15.82 -19.07 0.70
C ALA A 228 -15.34 -20.49 1.07
N ASN A 229 -14.04 -20.64 1.35
CA ASN A 229 -13.40 -21.92 1.62
C ASN A 229 -12.91 -22.08 3.07
N LEU A 230 -13.31 -21.20 4.00
CA LEU A 230 -12.98 -21.34 5.44
C LEU A 230 -13.34 -22.71 6.03
N PRO A 231 -14.46 -23.37 5.66
CA PRO A 231 -14.76 -24.72 6.16
C PRO A 231 -13.71 -25.78 5.79
N LEU A 232 -12.97 -25.59 4.69
CA LEU A 232 -11.87 -26.50 4.30
C LEU A 232 -10.63 -26.29 5.17
N ILE A 233 -10.41 -25.07 5.67
CA ILE A 233 -9.30 -24.74 6.57
C ILE A 233 -9.60 -25.23 8.00
N PHE A 234 -10.86 -25.12 8.43
CA PHE A 234 -11.28 -25.43 9.80
C PHE A 234 -12.40 -26.49 9.83
N PRO A 235 -12.14 -27.75 9.42
CA PRO A 235 -13.18 -28.77 9.31
C PRO A 235 -13.89 -29.08 10.64
N GLY A 236 -13.16 -29.03 11.76
CA GLY A 236 -13.66 -29.28 13.11
C GLY A 236 -14.35 -28.09 13.80
N TYR A 237 -14.59 -27.00 13.07
CA TYR A 237 -15.20 -25.79 13.63
C TYR A 237 -16.38 -25.32 12.80
N ASP A 238 -17.33 -24.67 13.45
CA ASP A 238 -18.37 -23.87 12.83
C ASP A 238 -17.81 -22.46 12.64
N ILE A 239 -17.74 -22.02 11.39
CA ILE A 239 -17.30 -20.66 11.05
C ILE A 239 -18.43 -19.70 11.40
N ASP A 240 -18.17 -18.76 12.29
CA ASP A 240 -19.15 -17.73 12.65
C ASP A 240 -18.99 -16.50 11.74
N SER A 241 -17.81 -15.89 11.74
CA SER A 241 -17.59 -14.66 10.99
C SER A 241 -16.12 -14.42 10.67
N SER A 242 -15.86 -13.60 9.66
CA SER A 242 -14.49 -13.20 9.30
C SER A 242 -14.42 -11.79 8.73
N TYR A 243 -13.35 -11.07 9.07
CA TYR A 243 -13.19 -9.66 8.79
C TYR A 243 -11.75 -9.32 8.42
N SER A 244 -11.59 -8.49 7.40
CA SER A 244 -10.29 -7.97 7.01
C SER A 244 -9.78 -6.99 8.07
N ILE A 245 -8.52 -7.13 8.45
CA ILE A 245 -7.80 -6.20 9.34
C ILE A 245 -6.43 -5.87 8.75
N LYS A 246 -5.90 -4.69 9.09
CA LYS A 246 -4.55 -4.25 8.71
C LYS A 246 -3.94 -3.48 9.85
N ILE A 247 -2.68 -3.79 10.15
CA ILE A 247 -1.89 -3.08 11.15
C ILE A 247 -0.84 -2.23 10.45
N SER A 248 -0.65 -1.01 10.95
CA SER A 248 0.53 -0.20 10.68
C SER A 248 1.33 0.03 11.95
N ARG A 249 2.64 -0.06 11.84
CA ARG A 249 3.56 0.12 12.97
C ARG A 249 4.45 1.33 12.76
N ASP A 250 4.73 2.03 13.85
CA ASP A 250 5.56 3.22 13.85
C ASP A 250 7.05 2.89 13.70
N ALA A 251 7.81 3.88 13.24
CA ALA A 251 9.25 3.83 13.03
C ALA A 251 9.96 5.10 13.51
N ASP A 252 9.52 5.75 14.58
CA ASP A 252 10.20 6.96 15.04
C ASP A 252 11.29 6.71 16.10
N ILE A 253 12.53 6.88 15.64
CA ILE A 253 13.61 7.47 16.42
C ILE A 253 14.04 8.70 15.62
N LEU A 254 14.13 9.89 16.19
CA LEU A 254 14.65 11.06 15.48
C LEU A 254 16.12 10.78 15.04
N ILE A 255 16.49 11.07 13.78
CA ILE A 255 17.92 11.11 13.41
C ILE A 255 18.39 12.50 13.83
N ASP A 256 19.40 12.55 14.70
CA ASP A 256 20.07 13.81 15.00
C ASP A 256 20.84 14.29 13.77
N ASP A 257 20.56 15.52 13.34
CA ASP A 257 21.18 16.14 12.16
C ASP A 257 22.62 16.61 12.43
N ASP A 258 23.08 16.57 13.68
CA ASP A 258 24.38 17.06 14.15
C ASP A 258 25.53 16.03 14.09
N ILE A 259 25.35 14.89 13.40
CA ILE A 259 26.34 13.79 13.42
C ILE A 259 26.85 13.44 12.02
N ASP A 260 28.13 13.05 11.93
CA ASP A 260 28.82 12.61 10.71
C ASP A 260 28.01 11.59 9.88
N SER A 261 28.11 11.73 8.55
CA SER A 261 27.50 10.92 7.49
C SER A 261 27.58 9.39 7.70
N ALA A 262 28.68 8.88 8.27
CA ALA A 262 28.81 7.46 8.60
C ALA A 262 27.88 7.00 9.74
N SER A 263 27.59 7.90 10.69
CA SER A 263 26.64 7.67 11.79
C SER A 263 25.20 7.65 11.29
N ILE A 264 24.85 8.55 10.36
CA ILE A 264 23.51 8.61 9.74
C ILE A 264 23.18 7.29 9.04
N VAL A 265 24.12 6.73 8.25
CA VAL A 265 23.95 5.44 7.59
C VAL A 265 23.66 4.30 8.59
N LYS A 266 24.38 4.27 9.71
CA LYS A 266 24.18 3.24 10.75
C LYS A 266 22.81 3.39 11.42
N GLN A 267 22.40 4.62 11.73
CA GLN A 267 21.09 4.91 12.30
C GLN A 267 19.95 4.53 11.36
N VAL A 268 20.06 4.85 10.06
CA VAL A 268 19.07 4.45 9.04
C VAL A 268 18.95 2.92 8.96
N LYS A 269 20.07 2.17 8.99
CA LYS A 269 20.05 0.70 9.02
C LYS A 269 19.33 0.14 10.26
N GLU A 270 19.59 0.72 11.43
CA GLU A 270 18.91 0.32 12.67
C GLU A 270 17.41 0.66 12.62
N LYS A 271 17.03 1.82 12.05
CA LYS A 271 15.64 2.22 11.84
C LYS A 271 14.86 1.26 10.97
N VAL A 272 15.38 0.91 9.79
CA VAL A 272 14.70 -0.01 8.85
C VAL A 272 14.44 -1.37 9.51
N LYS A 273 15.35 -1.83 10.39
CA LYS A 273 15.15 -3.06 11.18
C LYS A 273 14.13 -2.88 12.30
N LYS A 274 14.20 -1.80 13.09
CA LYS A 274 13.28 -1.51 14.20
C LYS A 274 11.84 -1.23 13.74
N ARG A 275 11.66 -0.65 12.55
CA ARG A 275 10.36 -0.44 11.88
C ARG A 275 9.52 -1.72 11.76
N LYS A 276 10.18 -2.87 11.58
CA LYS A 276 9.51 -4.18 11.48
C LYS A 276 9.02 -4.70 12.84
N ILE A 277 9.27 -4.02 13.96
CA ILE A 277 8.98 -4.47 15.34
C ILE A 277 8.35 -3.35 16.20
N GLY A 278 8.19 -2.13 15.67
CA GLY A 278 7.68 -0.96 16.40
C GLY A 278 6.26 -1.11 16.98
N ALA A 279 5.87 -0.18 17.84
CA ALA A 279 4.52 -0.11 18.41
C ALA A 279 3.46 0.00 17.29
N VAL A 280 2.26 -0.52 17.55
CA VAL A 280 1.12 -0.29 16.65
C VAL A 280 0.80 1.20 16.71
N CYS A 281 0.58 1.82 15.56
CA CYS A 281 0.15 3.22 15.49
C CYS A 281 -1.20 3.38 14.78
N ARG A 282 -1.62 2.34 14.05
CA ARG A 282 -2.90 2.31 13.35
C ARG A 282 -3.37 0.87 13.17
N PHE A 283 -4.62 0.63 13.51
CA PHE A 283 -5.33 -0.62 13.29
C PHE A 283 -6.59 -0.36 12.47
N VAL A 284 -6.52 -0.73 11.20
CA VAL A 284 -7.64 -0.63 10.27
C VAL A 284 -8.43 -1.93 10.32
N TYR A 285 -9.74 -1.85 10.52
CA TYR A 285 -10.62 -3.02 10.63
C TYR A 285 -11.88 -2.82 9.79
N ASN A 286 -12.48 -3.91 9.32
CA ASN A 286 -13.80 -3.82 8.68
C ASN A 286 -14.84 -3.28 9.68
N ARG A 287 -15.48 -2.16 9.36
CA ARG A 287 -16.49 -1.50 10.21
C ARG A 287 -17.70 -2.36 10.58
N SER A 288 -17.99 -3.42 9.80
CA SER A 288 -19.06 -4.37 10.09
C SER A 288 -18.66 -5.44 11.14
N MET A 289 -17.44 -5.39 11.67
CA MET A 289 -16.98 -6.25 12.75
C MET A 289 -17.75 -5.95 14.04
N PRO A 290 -18.34 -6.97 14.70
CA PRO A 290 -18.97 -6.82 16.01
C PRO A 290 -18.00 -6.24 17.05
N GLU A 291 -18.50 -5.36 17.92
CA GLU A 291 -17.67 -4.67 18.94
C GLU A 291 -16.97 -5.68 19.87
N ASP A 292 -17.63 -6.79 20.23
CA ASP A 292 -17.04 -7.83 21.09
C ASP A 292 -15.83 -8.53 20.42
N PHE A 293 -15.88 -8.71 19.10
CA PHE A 293 -14.77 -9.24 18.33
C PHE A 293 -13.65 -8.20 18.21
N LEU A 294 -14.00 -6.94 17.95
CA LEU A 294 -13.02 -5.85 17.92
C LEU A 294 -12.28 -5.72 19.26
N ASP A 295 -13.01 -5.70 20.37
CA ASP A 295 -12.47 -5.65 21.74
C ASP A 295 -11.53 -6.82 22.03
N PHE A 296 -11.90 -8.02 21.59
CA PHE A 296 -11.01 -9.18 21.72
C PHE A 296 -9.67 -8.95 21.00
N LEU A 297 -9.70 -8.42 19.76
CA LEU A 297 -8.48 -8.16 18.98
C LEU A 297 -7.66 -7.01 19.58
N VAL A 298 -8.34 -5.94 20.03
CA VAL A 298 -7.73 -4.79 20.71
C VAL A 298 -6.93 -5.25 21.93
N ASP A 299 -7.56 -6.04 22.79
CA ASP A 299 -6.92 -6.60 23.99
C ASP A 299 -5.81 -7.60 23.63
N ALA A 300 -6.04 -8.48 22.66
CA ALA A 300 -5.09 -9.53 22.30
C ALA A 300 -3.81 -8.98 21.65
N PHE A 301 -3.91 -7.88 20.91
CA PHE A 301 -2.78 -7.25 20.24
C PHE A 301 -2.22 -6.01 20.98
N GLY A 302 -2.84 -5.61 22.10
CA GLY A 302 -2.42 -4.45 22.89
C GLY A 302 -2.53 -3.14 22.12
N ILE A 303 -3.65 -2.95 21.42
CA ILE A 303 -3.91 -1.80 20.55
C ILE A 303 -4.60 -0.71 21.37
N HIS A 304 -4.21 0.55 21.21
CA HIS A 304 -4.95 1.64 21.83
C HIS A 304 -6.18 2.01 21.00
N ARG A 305 -7.30 2.35 21.65
CA ARG A 305 -8.54 2.71 20.93
C ARG A 305 -8.36 3.92 20.00
N ASP A 306 -7.44 4.84 20.32
CA ASP A 306 -7.10 6.00 19.48
C ASP A 306 -6.37 5.61 18.17
N GLU A 307 -5.91 4.36 18.05
CA GLU A 307 -5.27 3.80 16.86
C GLU A 307 -6.27 3.13 15.91
N LEU A 308 -7.52 2.94 16.35
CA LEU A 308 -8.57 2.31 15.57
C LEU A 308 -9.01 3.21 14.42
N VAL A 309 -9.07 2.64 13.21
CA VAL A 309 -9.59 3.32 12.03
C VAL A 309 -10.60 2.41 11.34
N PRO A 310 -11.89 2.81 11.25
CA PRO A 310 -12.89 2.02 10.57
C PRO A 310 -12.61 1.99 9.07
N GLY A 311 -12.43 0.79 8.55
CA GLY A 311 -12.26 0.49 7.14
C GLY A 311 -13.53 -0.10 6.53
N ASP A 312 -13.46 -0.33 5.23
CA ASP A 312 -14.50 -1.00 4.47
C ASP A 312 -14.31 -2.53 4.53
N LYS A 313 -15.20 -3.27 3.88
CA LYS A 313 -15.10 -4.72 3.72
C LYS A 313 -13.78 -5.18 3.12
N HIS A 314 -13.39 -4.52 2.02
CA HIS A 314 -12.11 -4.71 1.35
C HIS A 314 -11.17 -3.58 1.79
N LEU A 315 -10.10 -3.95 2.48
CA LEU A 315 -9.03 -3.01 2.85
C LEU A 315 -8.08 -2.78 1.66
N ASN A 316 -7.15 -1.83 1.75
CA ASN A 316 -6.18 -1.50 0.69
C ASN A 316 -6.81 -1.34 -0.71
N MET A 317 -7.69 -0.37 -0.87
CA MET A 317 -8.28 -0.10 -2.20
C MET A 317 -7.27 0.52 -3.19
N GLU A 318 -6.04 0.80 -2.75
CA GLU A 318 -4.85 1.10 -3.58
C GLU A 318 -4.45 -0.05 -4.52
N ASP A 319 -4.89 -1.28 -4.25
CA ASP A 319 -4.62 -2.40 -5.17
C ASP A 319 -5.50 -2.33 -6.42
N LEU A 320 -6.59 -1.55 -6.44
CA LEU A 320 -7.49 -1.44 -7.61
C LEU A 320 -6.78 -0.98 -8.89
N SER A 321 -5.64 -0.30 -8.78
CA SER A 321 -4.75 0.00 -9.91
C SER A 321 -4.31 -1.24 -10.70
N ARG A 322 -4.34 -2.42 -10.08
CA ARG A 322 -3.99 -3.73 -10.65
C ARG A 322 -5.21 -4.58 -11.01
N LEU A 323 -6.42 -4.05 -10.89
CA LEU A 323 -7.64 -4.76 -11.30
C LEU A 323 -7.53 -5.10 -12.80
N PRO A 324 -7.64 -6.38 -13.20
CA PRO A 324 -7.54 -6.74 -14.60
C PRO A 324 -8.72 -6.18 -15.41
N ASN A 325 -8.45 -5.84 -16.67
CA ASN A 325 -9.46 -5.48 -17.66
C ASN A 325 -9.61 -6.60 -18.70
N PRO A 326 -10.52 -7.56 -18.46
CA PRO A 326 -10.74 -8.68 -19.38
C PRO A 326 -11.50 -8.25 -20.65
N ASN A 327 -12.34 -7.22 -20.57
CA ASN A 327 -13.05 -6.68 -21.73
C ASN A 327 -12.15 -5.72 -22.53
N ARG A 328 -11.48 -6.25 -23.56
CA ARG A 328 -10.55 -5.48 -24.41
C ARG A 328 -11.23 -4.43 -25.30
N LEU A 329 -12.56 -4.46 -25.42
CA LEU A 329 -13.33 -3.47 -26.17
C LEU A 329 -13.52 -2.16 -25.40
N LEU A 330 -13.32 -2.18 -24.09
CA LEU A 330 -13.39 -0.97 -23.28
C LEU A 330 -12.31 0.03 -23.70
N PRO A 331 -12.68 1.31 -23.89
CA PRO A 331 -11.71 2.35 -24.20
C PRO A 331 -10.66 2.42 -23.09
N ARG A 332 -9.43 2.71 -23.49
CA ARG A 332 -8.30 2.94 -22.58
C ARG A 332 -7.74 4.33 -22.88
N ILE A 333 -7.22 5.01 -21.86
CA ILE A 333 -6.41 6.19 -22.12
C ILE A 333 -5.11 5.71 -22.77
N GLU A 334 -4.97 5.98 -24.06
CA GLU A 334 -3.67 5.87 -24.71
C GLU A 334 -2.80 7.03 -24.21
N LYS A 335 -1.79 6.69 -23.40
CA LYS A 335 -0.82 7.68 -22.96
C LYS A 335 -0.10 8.23 -24.20
N PRO A 336 -0.03 9.56 -24.40
CA PRO A 336 0.70 10.11 -25.52
C PRO A 336 2.15 9.65 -25.45
N LYS A 337 2.72 9.28 -26.60
CA LYS A 337 4.15 8.95 -26.67
C LYS A 337 4.94 10.24 -26.39
N PRO A 338 5.88 10.23 -25.43
CA PRO A 338 6.72 11.40 -25.18
C PRO A 338 7.46 11.82 -26.45
N ILE A 339 7.39 13.11 -26.76
CA ILE A 339 8.01 13.74 -27.93
C ILE A 339 9.53 13.62 -27.81
N LYS A 340 10.14 13.15 -28.89
CA LYS A 340 11.59 13.25 -29.10
C LYS A 340 11.86 14.50 -29.92
N LEU A 341 12.80 15.31 -29.48
CA LEU A 341 13.19 16.52 -30.20
C LEU A 341 14.10 16.14 -31.38
N ASN A 342 13.66 16.43 -32.61
CA ASN A 342 14.37 16.12 -33.86
C ASN A 342 15.81 16.67 -33.91
N ALA A 343 16.10 17.74 -33.17
CA ALA A 343 17.45 18.30 -33.05
C ALA A 343 18.48 17.32 -32.45
N PHE A 344 18.02 16.21 -31.85
CA PHE A 344 18.83 15.21 -31.17
C PHE A 344 18.70 13.79 -31.77
N ASP A 345 18.10 13.63 -32.95
CA ASP A 345 18.00 12.32 -33.59
C ASP A 345 19.38 11.85 -34.10
N GLU A 346 19.83 10.73 -33.52
CA GLU A 346 20.98 9.83 -33.79
C GLU A 346 22.40 10.40 -34.04
N LYS A 347 22.58 11.68 -34.37
CA LYS A 347 23.90 12.29 -34.66
C LYS A 347 24.15 13.64 -33.97
N GLY A 348 23.18 14.13 -33.20
CA GLY A 348 23.26 15.40 -32.48
C GLY A 348 23.88 15.25 -31.09
N SER A 349 24.98 15.96 -30.83
CA SER A 349 25.54 16.14 -29.49
C SER A 349 24.67 17.12 -28.70
N ILE A 350 24.16 16.68 -27.54
CA ILE A 350 23.38 17.54 -26.64
C ILE A 350 24.28 18.64 -26.07
N PHE A 351 25.55 18.33 -25.79
CA PHE A 351 26.53 19.33 -25.36
C PHE A 351 26.66 20.49 -26.34
N ARG A 352 26.79 20.19 -27.64
CA ARG A 352 26.91 21.21 -28.69
C ARG A 352 25.65 22.06 -28.83
N TYR A 353 24.48 21.49 -28.54
CA TYR A 353 23.24 22.25 -28.56
C TYR A 353 23.15 23.18 -27.36
N VAL A 354 23.35 22.65 -26.15
CA VAL A 354 23.28 23.43 -24.90
C VAL A 354 24.34 24.54 -24.88
N ALA A 355 25.51 24.31 -25.48
CA ALA A 355 26.52 25.35 -25.66
C ALA A 355 26.07 26.54 -26.53
N LYS A 356 25.06 26.35 -27.39
CA LYS A 356 24.50 27.40 -28.26
C LYS A 356 23.23 28.03 -27.70
N LYS A 357 22.40 27.24 -27.02
CA LYS A 357 21.08 27.66 -26.52
C LYS A 357 20.61 26.77 -25.38
N ASP A 358 19.99 27.38 -24.37
CA ASP A 358 19.33 26.67 -23.28
C ASP A 358 18.24 25.71 -23.80
N LEU A 359 18.15 24.55 -23.17
CA LEU A 359 17.18 23.50 -23.48
C LEU A 359 16.24 23.29 -22.30
N LEU A 360 14.94 23.52 -22.51
CA LEU A 360 13.88 23.17 -21.56
C LEU A 360 13.18 21.89 -22.01
N LEU A 361 13.18 20.88 -21.13
CA LEU A 361 12.40 19.66 -21.31
C LEU A 361 11.22 19.67 -20.34
N TYR A 362 10.03 19.41 -20.87
CA TYR A 362 8.79 19.39 -20.07
C TYR A 362 8.20 17.98 -20.03
N TYR A 363 8.28 17.32 -18.88
CA TYR A 363 7.77 15.97 -18.66
C TYR A 363 6.30 15.99 -18.22
N PRO A 364 5.50 14.96 -18.56
CA PRO A 364 5.84 13.75 -19.31
C PRO A 364 5.78 13.92 -20.84
N TYR A 365 5.60 15.14 -21.35
CA TYR A 365 5.42 15.41 -22.78
C TYR A 365 6.68 15.18 -23.61
N HIS A 366 7.87 15.46 -23.07
CA HIS A 366 9.15 15.18 -23.70
C HIS A 366 9.75 13.88 -23.17
N SER A 367 10.54 13.19 -24.00
CA SER A 367 11.20 11.96 -23.58
C SER A 367 12.28 12.20 -22.53
N PHE A 368 12.29 11.39 -21.46
CA PHE A 368 13.37 11.37 -20.47
C PHE A 368 14.69 10.82 -21.06
N GLU A 369 14.62 10.15 -22.20
CA GLU A 369 15.81 9.65 -22.92
C GLU A 369 16.80 10.77 -23.28
N HIS A 370 16.35 12.01 -23.47
CA HIS A 370 17.26 13.13 -23.71
C HIS A 370 18.23 13.37 -22.55
N PHE A 371 17.75 13.23 -21.30
CA PHE A 371 18.62 13.35 -20.12
C PHE A 371 19.57 12.16 -20.01
N ILE A 372 19.09 10.95 -20.30
CA ILE A 372 19.94 9.75 -20.34
C ILE A 372 21.03 9.88 -21.41
N HIS A 373 20.69 10.37 -22.60
CA HIS A 373 21.65 10.61 -23.67
C HIS A 373 22.68 11.67 -23.30
N PHE A 374 22.28 12.75 -22.62
CA PHE A 374 23.19 13.78 -22.11
C PHE A 374 24.22 13.19 -21.13
N LEU A 375 23.76 12.35 -20.18
CA LEU A 375 24.65 11.65 -19.27
C LEU A 375 25.57 10.66 -20.01
N TYR A 376 25.04 9.94 -20.99
CA TYR A 376 25.82 8.99 -21.78
C TYR A 376 26.92 9.68 -22.60
N GLU A 377 26.61 10.83 -23.21
CA GLU A 377 27.59 11.69 -23.89
C GLU A 377 28.67 12.15 -22.90
N ALA A 378 28.29 12.57 -21.69
CA ALA A 378 29.22 12.95 -20.64
C ALA A 378 30.16 11.82 -20.20
N VAL A 379 29.72 10.55 -20.27
CA VAL A 379 30.51 9.36 -19.91
C VAL A 379 31.61 9.06 -20.93
N HIS A 380 31.38 9.35 -22.21
CA HIS A 380 32.30 8.99 -23.30
C HIS A 380 33.08 10.18 -23.85
N ASP A 381 32.66 11.41 -23.60
CA ASP A 381 33.40 12.60 -24.02
C ASP A 381 34.74 12.70 -23.27
N PRO A 382 35.89 12.72 -23.97
CA PRO A 382 37.21 12.81 -23.34
C PRO A 382 37.44 14.13 -22.59
N ASN A 383 36.67 15.19 -22.89
CA ASN A 383 36.82 16.49 -22.24
C ASN A 383 36.08 16.60 -20.91
N THR A 384 35.11 15.72 -20.65
CA THR A 384 34.33 15.73 -19.41
C THR A 384 35.18 15.23 -18.25
N ARG A 385 35.46 16.12 -17.28
CA ARG A 385 36.31 15.84 -16.11
C ARG A 385 35.54 15.34 -14.90
N GLU A 386 34.39 15.96 -14.62
CA GLU A 386 33.60 15.72 -13.42
C GLU A 386 32.11 15.72 -13.74
N ILE A 387 31.35 14.86 -13.07
CA ILE A 387 29.88 14.81 -13.11
C ILE A 387 29.37 14.94 -11.68
N MET A 388 28.50 15.92 -11.44
CA MET A 388 27.88 16.15 -10.14
C MET A 388 26.36 16.07 -10.29
N VAL A 389 25.71 15.22 -9.50
CA VAL A 389 24.25 15.02 -9.54
C VAL A 389 23.70 14.92 -8.11
N THR A 390 22.53 15.53 -7.90
CA THR A 390 21.72 15.33 -6.69
C THR A 390 20.66 14.27 -6.96
N GLN A 391 20.47 13.36 -6.02
CA GLN A 391 19.53 12.26 -6.10
C GLN A 391 18.60 12.25 -4.89
N TYR A 392 17.29 12.30 -5.16
CA TYR A 392 16.26 12.31 -4.13
C TYR A 392 15.65 10.92 -3.89
N ARG A 393 15.16 10.26 -4.94
CA ARG A 393 14.57 8.90 -4.89
C ARG A 393 15.06 8.06 -6.06
N VAL A 394 15.33 6.77 -5.84
CA VAL A 394 15.85 5.87 -6.87
C VAL A 394 14.75 4.89 -7.32
N ALA A 395 14.49 4.84 -8.62
CA ALA A 395 13.76 3.70 -9.20
C ALA A 395 14.63 2.44 -9.16
N GLU A 396 14.03 1.28 -8.91
CA GLU A 396 14.72 -0.01 -9.06
C GLU A 396 15.35 -0.10 -10.47
N ASN A 397 16.65 -0.40 -10.53
CA ASN A 397 17.44 -0.48 -11.78
C ASN A 397 17.48 0.82 -12.60
N SER A 398 17.72 1.97 -11.94
CA SER A 398 17.85 3.27 -12.60
C SER A 398 18.96 3.31 -13.66
N ALA A 399 18.59 3.65 -14.91
CA ALA A 399 19.53 3.89 -16.00
C ALA A 399 20.54 5.00 -15.66
N VAL A 400 20.09 6.05 -14.95
CA VAL A 400 20.95 7.15 -14.48
C VAL A 400 22.08 6.61 -13.60
N ILE A 401 21.77 5.73 -12.64
CA ILE A 401 22.77 5.18 -11.72
C ILE A 401 23.78 4.31 -12.46
N ASN A 402 23.31 3.42 -13.34
CA ASN A 402 24.19 2.59 -14.14
C ASN A 402 25.14 3.44 -15.02
N THR A 403 24.64 4.54 -15.59
CA THR A 403 25.45 5.49 -16.36
C THR A 403 26.47 6.22 -15.49
N LEU A 404 26.11 6.66 -14.29
CA LEU A 404 27.05 7.31 -13.36
C LEU A 404 28.16 6.36 -12.89
N ILE A 405 27.83 5.09 -12.62
CA ILE A 405 28.81 4.05 -12.30
C ILE A 405 29.77 3.83 -13.49
N ALA A 406 29.25 3.81 -14.71
CA ALA A 406 30.08 3.71 -15.92
C ALA A 406 31.00 4.93 -16.09
N ALA A 407 30.54 6.14 -15.80
CA ALA A 407 31.38 7.35 -15.82
C ALA A 407 32.54 7.26 -14.83
N ALA A 408 32.28 6.78 -13.60
CA ALA A 408 33.32 6.59 -12.60
C ALA A 408 34.35 5.54 -13.06
N ARG A 409 33.90 4.43 -13.66
CA ARG A 409 34.76 3.39 -14.25
C ARG A 409 35.60 3.91 -15.42
N ASN A 410 35.10 4.88 -16.19
CA ASN A 410 35.85 5.56 -17.24
C ASN A 410 36.84 6.62 -16.72
N GLY A 411 37.08 6.68 -15.40
CA GLY A 411 38.05 7.58 -14.77
C GLY A 411 37.55 9.01 -14.57
N LYS A 412 36.26 9.27 -14.76
CA LYS A 412 35.66 10.59 -14.47
C LYS A 412 35.44 10.74 -12.97
N LYS A 413 35.61 11.95 -12.45
CA LYS A 413 35.26 12.26 -11.07
C LYS A 413 33.73 12.32 -10.97
N VAL A 414 33.10 11.42 -10.23
CA VAL A 414 31.64 11.40 -10.09
C VAL A 414 31.28 11.67 -8.63
N THR A 415 30.49 12.72 -8.41
CA THR A 415 29.97 13.09 -7.10
C THR A 415 28.45 13.01 -7.13
N VAL A 416 27.88 12.13 -6.30
CA VAL A 416 26.43 11.99 -6.15
C VAL A 416 26.05 12.37 -4.74
N PHE A 417 25.18 13.36 -4.60
CA PHE A 417 24.55 13.72 -3.33
C PHE A 417 23.25 12.95 -3.22
N VAL A 418 23.16 12.05 -2.24
CA VAL A 418 21.98 11.18 -2.06
C VAL A 418 21.22 11.63 -0.82
N GLU A 419 19.94 11.97 -0.99
CA GLU A 419 19.05 12.24 0.13
C GLU A 419 18.65 10.93 0.81
N LEU A 420 19.42 10.51 1.82
CA LEU A 420 19.17 9.26 2.56
C LEU A 420 17.92 9.32 3.44
N LYS A 421 17.40 10.52 3.76
CA LYS A 421 16.20 10.71 4.57
C LYS A 421 14.91 10.81 3.74
N ALA A 422 14.97 10.50 2.45
CA ALA A 422 13.77 10.41 1.62
C ALA A 422 12.84 9.34 2.21
N ARG A 423 11.74 9.80 2.84
CA ARG A 423 10.80 8.92 3.56
C ARG A 423 10.29 7.81 2.64
N PHE A 424 10.31 6.56 3.11
CA PHE A 424 9.91 5.31 2.45
C PHE A 424 10.83 4.76 1.35
N ASP A 425 11.84 5.53 0.93
CA ASP A 425 12.83 5.10 -0.06
C ASP A 425 14.20 4.87 0.59
N GLU A 426 14.30 4.88 1.93
CA GLU A 426 15.58 4.84 2.65
C GLU A 426 16.35 3.54 2.37
N GLU A 427 15.64 2.41 2.30
CA GLU A 427 16.26 1.10 2.00
C GLU A 427 16.84 1.06 0.58
N HIS A 428 16.11 1.61 -0.41
CA HIS A 428 16.56 1.69 -1.79
C HIS A 428 17.68 2.72 -1.99
N ASN A 429 17.54 3.91 -1.41
CA ASN A 429 18.56 4.96 -1.47
C ASN A 429 19.87 4.46 -0.81
N LEU A 430 19.77 3.76 0.33
CA LEU A 430 20.91 3.17 1.00
C LEU A 430 21.57 2.08 0.16
N ALA A 431 20.80 1.14 -0.39
CA ALA A 431 21.33 0.07 -1.24
C ALA A 431 22.03 0.65 -2.49
N THR A 432 21.47 1.71 -3.07
CA THR A 432 22.03 2.38 -4.24
C THR A 432 23.32 3.14 -3.88
N ALA A 433 23.35 3.84 -2.75
CA ALA A 433 24.56 4.50 -2.25
C ALA A 433 25.69 3.48 -2.00
N GLU A 434 25.37 2.33 -1.39
CA GLU A 434 26.33 1.23 -1.22
C GLU A 434 26.84 0.70 -2.57
N MET A 435 25.96 0.54 -3.56
CA MET A 435 26.33 0.10 -4.90
C MET A 435 27.30 1.07 -5.58
N MET A 436 27.07 2.38 -5.46
CA MET A 436 27.95 3.41 -6.04
C MET A 436 29.28 3.58 -5.30
N GLN A 437 29.34 3.23 -4.01
CA GLN A 437 30.57 3.26 -3.22
C GLN A 437 31.47 2.03 -3.43
N ARG A 438 30.93 0.92 -3.99
CA ARG A 438 31.73 -0.30 -4.18
C ARG A 438 32.94 -0.01 -5.08
N PRO A 439 34.18 -0.21 -4.58
CA PRO A 439 35.38 0.11 -5.32
C PRO A 439 35.69 -1.01 -6.31
N GLU A 440 35.12 -0.92 -7.52
CA GLU A 440 35.58 -1.73 -8.65
C GLU A 440 36.36 -0.83 -9.62
N SER A 441 37.65 -0.71 -9.33
CA SER A 441 38.71 0.00 -10.07
C SER A 441 38.87 1.50 -9.78
N LYS A 442 40.15 1.93 -9.76
CA LYS A 442 40.72 3.20 -9.29
C LYS A 442 40.01 4.45 -9.86
N SER A 443 38.94 4.89 -9.21
CA SER A 443 38.37 6.24 -9.37
C SER A 443 37.55 6.56 -8.12
N SER A 444 37.86 7.68 -7.47
CA SER A 444 37.22 8.12 -6.24
C SER A 444 35.77 8.53 -6.50
N THR A 445 34.83 7.62 -6.27
CA THR A 445 33.40 7.96 -6.17
C THR A 445 33.15 8.42 -4.73
N ALA A 446 33.03 9.72 -4.52
CA ALA A 446 32.70 10.27 -3.22
C ALA A 446 31.18 10.48 -3.16
N CYS A 447 30.46 9.60 -2.48
CA CYS A 447 29.12 9.91 -1.98
C CYS A 447 29.30 10.78 -0.74
N ARG A 448 28.88 12.05 -0.81
CA ARG A 448 28.78 12.92 0.36
C ARG A 448 27.30 12.97 0.75
N GLY A 449 27.03 12.54 1.99
CA GLY A 449 25.71 12.61 2.62
C GLY A 449 25.39 14.01 3.11
#